data_AF-M0N806-F1
#
_entry.id   AF-M0N806-F1
#
_cell.length_a   1.000
_cell.length_b   1.000
_cell.length_c   1.000
_cell.angle_alpha   90.00
_cell.angle_beta   90.00
_cell.angle_gamma   90.00
#
_symmetry.space_group_name_H-M   'P 1'
#
loop_
_entity.id
_entity.type
_entity.pdbx_description
1 polymer ?
#
loop_
_entity_poly.entity_id
_entity_poly.type
_entity_poly.pdbx_seq_one_letter_code
_entity_poly.pdbx_strand_id
1 'polypeptide(L)'
;MITIDRMAAVDANAAALGVPRKQLMESSGNAVARAVRDVAEPGARVTIVAGRGNNGGDAFVAARFLDTYDVRVRLLGRAETITTEIARENWDALQQGEYDATEVRDSRALDLDDPDVVIDAMLGTGVTG
;
A
#
# COMPACT_ATOMS: atom_id res chain seq x y z
N MET A 1 3.06 -23.04 -0.30
CA MET A 1 2.45 -21.87 0.37
C MET A 1 3.17 -21.67 1.70
N ILE A 2 3.62 -20.46 2.04
CA ILE A 2 4.32 -20.14 3.30
C ILE A 2 3.27 -19.72 4.35
N THR A 3 3.42 -20.15 5.61
CA THR A 3 2.55 -19.73 6.71
C THR A 3 2.87 -18.31 7.16
N ILE A 4 1.92 -17.64 7.84
CA ILE A 4 2.09 -16.27 8.34
C ILE A 4 3.33 -16.15 9.23
N ASP A 5 3.48 -17.02 10.22
CA ASP A 5 4.63 -17.02 11.13
C ASP A 5 5.95 -17.23 10.38
N ARG A 6 5.93 -18.07 9.34
CA ARG A 6 7.12 -18.34 8.53
C ARG A 6 7.46 -17.14 7.64
N MET A 7 6.48 -16.40 7.13
CA MET A 7 6.73 -15.16 6.39
C MET A 7 7.32 -14.08 7.31
N ALA A 8 6.76 -13.91 8.51
CA ALA A 8 7.30 -12.98 9.49
C ALA A 8 8.76 -13.32 9.87
N ALA A 9 9.09 -14.61 10.00
CA ALA A 9 10.45 -15.06 10.21
C ALA A 9 11.37 -14.76 9.00
N VAL A 10 10.87 -14.90 7.77
CA VAL A 10 11.62 -14.54 6.55
C VAL A 10 11.97 -13.05 6.54
N ASP A 11 11.00 -12.17 6.83
CA ASP A 11 11.22 -10.72 6.87
C ASP A 11 12.20 -10.33 7.99
N ALA A 12 12.07 -10.96 9.16
CA ALA A 12 12.98 -10.74 10.28
C ALA A 12 14.42 -11.18 9.95
N ASN A 13 14.58 -12.32 9.28
CA ASN A 13 15.88 -12.82 8.85
C ASN A 13 16.51 -11.93 7.76
N ALA A 14 15.71 -11.45 6.80
CA ALA A 14 16.19 -10.50 5.80
C ALA A 14 16.74 -9.23 6.45
N ALA A 15 16.03 -8.69 7.45
CA ALA A 15 16.51 -7.57 8.25
C ALA A 15 17.79 -7.88 9.02
N ALA A 16 17.88 -9.06 9.65
CA ALA A 16 19.09 -9.49 10.37
C ALA A 16 20.30 -9.67 9.43
N LEU A 17 20.07 -10.01 8.16
CA LEU A 17 21.09 -10.13 7.11
C LEU A 17 21.43 -8.79 6.44
N GLY A 18 20.88 -7.68 6.93
CA GLY A 18 21.23 -6.33 6.51
C GLY A 18 20.31 -5.72 5.45
N VAL A 19 19.16 -6.33 5.14
CA VAL A 19 18.15 -5.72 4.24
C VAL A 19 17.14 -4.94 5.08
N PRO A 20 17.14 -3.59 5.08
CA PRO A 20 16.23 -2.82 5.91
C PRO A 20 14.76 -3.12 5.57
N ARG A 21 13.88 -3.19 6.58
CA ARG A 21 12.44 -3.42 6.37
C ARG A 21 11.80 -2.41 5.42
N LYS A 22 12.30 -1.18 5.41
CA LYS A 22 11.89 -0.15 4.43
C LYS A 22 12.16 -0.61 3.00
N GLN A 23 13.33 -1.21 2.73
CA GLN A 23 13.66 -1.75 1.41
C GLN A 23 12.81 -2.96 1.04
N LEU A 24 12.42 -3.79 2.01
CA LEU A 24 11.45 -4.88 1.77
C LEU A 24 10.10 -4.31 1.33
N MET A 25 9.58 -3.30 2.02
CA MET A 25 8.34 -2.60 1.66
C MET A 25 8.43 -1.91 0.28
N GLU A 26 9.56 -1.24 -0.02
CA GLU A 26 9.83 -0.68 -1.36
C GLU A 26 9.76 -1.75 -2.47
N SER A 27 10.35 -2.92 -2.21
CA SER A 27 10.30 -4.06 -3.13
C SER A 27 8.89 -4.60 -3.30
N SER A 28 8.13 -4.74 -2.21
CA SER A 28 6.74 -5.21 -2.23
C SER A 28 5.84 -4.27 -3.03
N GLY A 29 5.90 -2.97 -2.77
CA GLY A 29 5.11 -1.99 -3.50
C GLY A 29 5.49 -1.87 -4.98
N ASN A 30 6.77 -1.97 -5.33
CA ASN A 30 7.19 -2.03 -6.73
C ASN A 30 6.68 -3.31 -7.43
N ALA A 31 6.61 -4.44 -6.72
CA ALA A 31 6.03 -5.66 -7.26
C ALA A 31 4.53 -5.50 -7.55
N VAL A 32 3.79 -4.83 -6.66
CA VAL A 32 2.38 -4.46 -6.90
C VAL A 32 2.24 -3.54 -8.11
N ALA A 33 3.07 -2.50 -8.21
CA ALA A 33 3.06 -1.59 -9.36
C ALA A 33 3.38 -2.29 -10.68
N ARG A 34 4.29 -3.28 -10.69
CA ARG A 34 4.54 -4.12 -11.87
C ARG A 34 3.30 -4.92 -12.27
N ALA A 35 2.61 -5.53 -11.30
CA ALA A 35 1.39 -6.28 -11.58
C ALA A 35 0.29 -5.38 -12.19
N VAL A 36 0.19 -4.11 -11.79
CA VAL A 36 -0.73 -3.14 -12.42
C VAL A 36 -0.31 -2.86 -13.87
N ARG A 37 0.98 -2.65 -14.12
CA ARG A 37 1.51 -2.41 -15.47
C ARG A 37 1.31 -3.59 -16.44
N ASP A 38 1.22 -4.80 -15.91
CA ASP A 38 0.98 -6.00 -16.71
C ASP A 38 -0.49 -6.12 -17.16
N VAL A 39 -1.42 -5.40 -16.51
CA VAL A 39 -2.87 -5.52 -16.76
C VAL A 39 -3.53 -4.23 -17.23
N ALA A 40 -2.83 -3.10 -17.18
CA ALA A 40 -3.36 -1.80 -17.56
C ALA A 40 -2.31 -0.89 -18.20
N GLU A 41 -2.74 -0.15 -19.21
CA GLU A 41 -1.92 0.83 -19.92
C GLU A 41 -1.73 2.12 -19.09
N PRO A 42 -0.64 2.88 -19.31
CA PRO A 42 -0.48 4.20 -18.72
C PRO A 42 -1.71 5.10 -18.95
N GLY A 43 -2.09 5.87 -17.93
CA GLY A 43 -3.29 6.71 -17.90
C GLY A 43 -4.57 6.01 -17.45
N ALA A 44 -4.56 4.69 -17.23
CA ALA A 44 -5.67 3.99 -16.61
C ALA A 44 -5.93 4.48 -15.17
N ARG A 45 -7.19 4.44 -14.74
CA ARG A 45 -7.62 4.82 -13.38
C ARG A 45 -7.33 3.68 -12.41
N VAL A 46 -6.49 3.96 -11.41
CA VAL A 46 -6.11 2.99 -10.39
C VAL A 46 -6.57 3.47 -9.02
N THR A 47 -7.51 2.75 -8.42
CA THR A 47 -7.96 3.04 -7.05
C THR A 47 -7.33 2.07 -6.06
N ILE A 48 -6.59 2.61 -5.11
CA ILE A 48 -5.96 1.88 -4.02
C ILE A 48 -6.81 2.04 -2.76
N VAL A 49 -7.27 0.92 -2.19
CA VAL A 49 -7.94 0.89 -0.89
C VAL A 49 -6.96 0.35 0.14
N ALA A 50 -6.43 1.24 0.97
CA ALA A 50 -5.32 0.94 1.86
C ALA A 50 -5.75 0.88 3.33
N GLY A 51 -5.25 -0.11 4.04
CA GLY A 51 -5.34 -0.19 5.49
C GLY A 51 -4.30 0.67 6.21
N ARG A 52 -4.27 0.53 7.54
CA ARG A 52 -3.39 1.29 8.45
C ARG A 52 -2.08 0.57 8.80
N GLY A 53 -1.89 -0.64 8.30
CA GLY A 53 -0.74 -1.50 8.61
C GLY A 53 0.29 -1.55 7.47
N ASN A 54 1.16 -2.56 7.51
CA ASN A 54 2.21 -2.74 6.50
C ASN A 54 1.67 -2.93 5.08
N ASN A 55 0.53 -3.63 4.90
CA ASN A 55 -0.09 -3.76 3.58
C ASN A 55 -0.48 -2.39 2.99
N GLY A 56 -1.01 -1.48 3.82
CA GLY A 56 -1.26 -0.11 3.40
C GLY A 56 0.04 0.59 3.01
N GLY A 57 1.11 0.40 3.79
CA GLY A 57 2.46 0.85 3.47
C GLY A 57 2.98 0.37 2.11
N ASP A 58 2.85 -0.92 1.80
CA ASP A 58 3.21 -1.49 0.50
C ASP A 58 2.42 -0.83 -0.65
N ALA A 59 1.15 -0.54 -0.42
CA ALA A 59 0.30 0.12 -1.39
C ALA A 59 0.62 1.62 -1.57
N PHE A 60 1.04 2.31 -0.51
CA PHE A 60 1.54 3.69 -0.60
C PHE A 60 2.83 3.76 -1.40
N VAL A 61 3.72 2.77 -1.23
CA VAL A 61 4.88 2.60 -2.11
C VAL A 61 4.42 2.38 -3.56
N ALA A 62 3.46 1.47 -3.79
CA ALA A 62 2.97 1.16 -5.14
C ALA A 62 2.44 2.42 -5.85
N ALA A 63 1.71 3.29 -5.14
CA ALA A 63 1.23 4.57 -5.66
C ALA A 63 2.37 5.43 -6.23
N ARG A 64 3.52 5.53 -5.52
CA ARG A 64 4.68 6.31 -5.99
C ARG A 64 5.36 5.72 -7.23
N PHE A 65 5.18 4.43 -7.50
CA PHE A 65 5.68 3.79 -8.72
C PHE A 65 4.68 3.87 -9.89
N LEU A 66 3.46 4.36 -9.68
CA LEU A 66 2.41 4.43 -10.70
C LEU A 66 2.14 5.88 -11.15
N ASP A 67 3.18 6.71 -11.20
CA ASP A 67 3.15 8.12 -11.61
C ASP A 67 2.55 8.38 -13.01
N THR A 68 2.64 7.40 -13.90
CA THR A 68 2.06 7.44 -15.25
C THR A 68 0.58 7.02 -15.31
N TYR A 69 -0.04 6.69 -14.18
CA TYR A 69 -1.45 6.30 -14.04
C TYR A 69 -2.24 7.39 -13.32
N ASP A 70 -3.56 7.39 -13.48
CA ASP A 70 -4.45 8.22 -12.67
C ASP A 70 -4.72 7.50 -11.33
N VAL A 71 -3.81 7.69 -10.39
CA VAL A 71 -3.79 6.95 -9.12
C VAL A 71 -4.50 7.72 -8.03
N ARG A 72 -5.41 7.01 -7.37
CA ARG A 72 -6.15 7.48 -6.22
C ARG A 72 -5.95 6.55 -5.04
N VAL A 73 -5.58 7.11 -3.88
CA VAL A 73 -5.39 6.36 -2.64
C VAL A 73 -6.49 6.71 -1.64
N ARG A 74 -7.13 5.68 -1.10
CA ARG A 74 -8.16 5.77 -0.07
C ARG A 74 -7.71 5.01 1.16
N LEU A 75 -7.21 5.74 2.15
CA LEU A 75 -6.81 5.18 3.44
C LEU A 75 -8.04 4.95 4.32
N LEU A 76 -8.31 3.71 4.68
CA LEU A 76 -9.40 3.36 5.59
C LEU A 76 -9.04 3.72 7.03
N GLY A 77 -9.79 4.65 7.61
CA GLY A 77 -9.58 5.18 8.95
C GLY A 77 -8.82 6.51 8.94
N ARG A 78 -7.99 6.73 9.96
CA ARG A 78 -7.24 7.97 10.14
C ARG A 78 -5.74 7.71 10.03
N ALA A 79 -5.02 8.58 9.34
CA ALA A 79 -3.57 8.58 9.19
C ALA A 79 -2.85 8.61 10.54
N GLU A 80 -3.40 9.33 11.52
CA GLU A 80 -2.87 9.35 12.90
C GLU A 80 -2.81 7.94 13.52
N THR A 81 -3.68 7.03 13.08
CA THR A 81 -3.78 5.65 13.56
C THR A 81 -3.04 4.62 12.70
N ILE A 82 -2.21 5.06 11.72
CA ILE A 82 -1.29 4.17 11.02
C ILE A 82 -0.37 3.47 12.04
N THR A 83 -0.28 2.15 11.98
CA THR A 83 0.26 1.35 13.07
C THR A 83 1.76 1.12 12.97
N THR A 84 2.38 1.37 11.81
CA THR A 84 3.82 1.19 11.62
C THR A 84 4.47 2.48 11.12
N GLU A 85 5.69 2.74 11.60
CA GLU A 85 6.46 3.94 11.25
C GLU A 85 6.74 3.99 9.74
N ILE A 86 7.13 2.86 9.14
CA ILE A 86 7.45 2.77 7.71
C ILE A 86 6.21 3.04 6.84
N ALA A 87 5.02 2.57 7.24
CA ALA A 87 3.78 2.90 6.53
C ALA A 87 3.42 4.39 6.69
N ARG A 88 3.64 4.97 7.88
CA ARG A 88 3.42 6.41 8.13
C ARG A 88 4.35 7.27 7.28
N GLU A 89 5.63 6.95 7.21
CA GLU A 89 6.59 7.65 6.35
C GLU A 89 6.15 7.65 4.88
N ASN A 90 5.62 6.52 4.39
CA ASN A 90 5.13 6.42 3.02
C ASN A 90 3.84 7.22 2.80
N TRP A 91 2.92 7.21 3.77
CA TRP A 91 1.75 8.08 3.73
C TRP A 91 2.15 9.56 3.67
N ASP A 92 3.08 9.98 4.54
CA ASP A 92 3.57 11.36 4.59
C ASP A 92 4.25 11.73 3.27
N ALA A 93 4.98 10.81 2.63
CA ALA A 93 5.56 11.01 1.31
C ALA A 93 4.50 11.22 0.22
N LEU A 94 3.35 10.52 0.28
CA LEU A 94 2.23 10.78 -0.63
C LEU A 94 1.63 12.17 -0.42
N GLN A 95 1.45 12.59 0.84
CA GLN A 95 0.92 13.91 1.15
C GLN A 95 1.87 15.03 0.69
N GLN A 96 3.18 14.87 0.93
CA GLN A 96 4.20 15.83 0.50
C GLN A 96 4.36 15.88 -1.03
N GLY A 97 4.14 14.75 -1.71
CA GLY A 97 4.16 14.65 -3.16
C GLY A 97 2.85 15.04 -3.84
N GLU A 98 1.87 15.55 -3.08
CA GLU A 98 0.56 16.01 -3.60
C GLU A 98 -0.21 14.95 -4.40
N TYR A 99 -0.06 13.67 -4.04
CA TYR A 99 -0.85 12.58 -4.62
C TYR A 99 -2.32 12.70 -4.18
N ASP A 100 -3.28 12.19 -4.98
CA ASP A 100 -4.70 12.05 -4.57
C ASP A 100 -4.83 10.95 -3.49
N ALA A 101 -4.42 11.26 -2.28
CA ALA A 101 -4.43 10.38 -1.14
C ALA A 101 -5.28 10.97 -0.01
N THR A 102 -6.40 10.32 0.31
CA THR A 102 -7.39 10.83 1.27
C THR A 102 -7.77 9.78 2.32
N GLU A 103 -8.16 10.26 3.50
CA GLU A 103 -8.71 9.44 4.57
C GLU A 103 -10.20 9.16 4.35
N VAL A 104 -10.60 7.89 4.44
CA VAL A 104 -11.99 7.45 4.44
C VAL A 104 -12.34 6.98 5.85
N ARG A 105 -13.01 7.86 6.60
CA ARG A 105 -13.36 7.64 8.02
C ARG A 105 -14.70 6.93 8.22
N ASP A 106 -15.51 6.87 7.18
CA ASP A 106 -16.83 6.24 7.14
C ASP A 106 -16.92 5.39 5.86
N SER A 107 -17.25 4.11 6.00
CA SER A 107 -17.31 3.19 4.85
C SER A 107 -18.38 3.60 3.82
N ARG A 108 -19.41 4.35 4.23
CA ARG A 108 -20.44 4.89 3.32
C ARG A 108 -19.91 5.98 2.40
N ALA A 109 -18.77 6.57 2.76
CA ALA A 109 -18.07 7.58 1.97
C ALA A 109 -16.96 6.99 1.10
N LEU A 110 -16.79 5.65 1.10
CA LEU A 110 -15.85 5.00 0.20
C LEU A 110 -16.42 5.05 -1.22
N ASP A 111 -15.77 5.81 -2.07
CA ASP A 111 -16.03 5.87 -3.51
C ASP A 111 -14.78 5.41 -4.26
N LEU A 112 -14.99 4.49 -5.20
CA LEU A 112 -13.93 3.95 -6.05
C LEU A 112 -13.80 4.70 -7.38
N ASP A 113 -14.80 5.50 -7.77
CA ASP A 113 -14.83 6.33 -8.99
C ASP A 113 -14.57 5.54 -10.29
N ASP A 114 -15.24 4.39 -10.41
CA ASP A 114 -15.22 3.48 -11.57
C ASP A 114 -13.79 3.23 -12.13
N PRO A 115 -12.92 2.61 -11.32
CA PRO A 115 -11.51 2.44 -11.68
C PRO A 115 -11.34 1.30 -12.69
N ASP A 116 -10.34 1.42 -13.55
CA ASP A 116 -9.92 0.33 -14.43
C ASP A 116 -9.22 -0.79 -13.63
N VAL A 117 -8.52 -0.42 -12.55
CA VAL A 117 -7.82 -1.35 -11.64
C VAL A 117 -8.06 -0.97 -10.18
N VAL A 118 -8.36 -1.98 -9.35
CA VAL A 118 -8.42 -1.83 -7.88
C VAL A 118 -7.26 -2.56 -7.23
N ILE A 119 -6.55 -1.87 -6.33
CA ILE A 119 -5.55 -2.48 -5.44
C ILE A 119 -6.18 -2.61 -4.04
N ASP A 120 -6.46 -3.84 -3.62
CA ASP A 120 -6.87 -4.15 -2.24
C ASP A 120 -5.64 -4.33 -1.35
N ALA A 121 -5.45 -3.38 -0.43
CA ALA A 121 -4.44 -3.40 0.60
C ALA A 121 -5.04 -3.12 1.99
N MET A 122 -6.32 -3.47 2.19
CA MET A 122 -7.07 -3.16 3.40
C MET A 122 -6.54 -3.90 4.63
N LEU A 123 -6.29 -5.20 4.48
CA LEU A 123 -5.92 -6.09 5.57
C LEU A 123 -4.72 -6.96 5.16
N GLY A 124 -3.85 -7.23 6.13
CA GLY A 124 -2.70 -8.11 5.96
C GLY A 124 -2.73 -9.29 6.91
N THR A 125 -1.61 -10.01 6.94
CA THR A 125 -1.47 -11.27 7.70
C THR A 125 -1.54 -11.09 9.22
N GLY A 126 -1.44 -9.86 9.74
CA GLY A 126 -1.53 -9.56 11.17
C GLY A 126 -2.95 -9.35 11.71
N VAL A 127 -3.99 -9.48 10.88
CA VAL A 127 -5.38 -9.25 11.28
C VAL A 127 -5.98 -10.54 11.86
N THR A 128 -6.67 -10.41 12.99
CA THR A 128 -7.48 -11.48 13.59
C THR A 128 -8.92 -10.97 13.70
N GLY A 129 -9.88 -11.80 13.28
CA GLY A 129 -11.32 -11.50 13.30
C GLY A 129 -12.08 -12.25 14.39
#